data_AF-A0A6J0E617-F1
#
_entry.id   AF-A0A6J0E617-F1
#
_cell.length_a   1.000
_cell.length_b   1.000
_cell.length_c   1.000
_cell.angle_alpha   90.00
_cell.angle_beta   90.00
_cell.angle_gamma   90.00
#
_symmetry.space_group_name_H-M   'P 1'
#
loop_
_entity.id
_entity.type
_entity.pdbx_description
1 polymer ?
#
loop_
_entity_poly.entity_id
_entity_poly.type
_entity_poly.pdbx_seq_one_letter_code
_entity_poly.pdbx_strand_id
1 'polypeptide(L)'
;MLAHQREKIRSLEPLKAKIVSMNEDCSERILAMRAEEKYEISLLKKEKMNLLKLIDKKNEEKISLQSEVTKLRKSLAEEYLRYLTERDARKILIGDLNELRYQREDMSLAQSPGVWGEDPVKLTLALKMTRQDLTRTQMELNTMKANFGDVVPRRDFERQEKINMELQEQLESLRADYEEVRKEHELLLQLHMTTLKERDQFHHELEEIHRTSTPRPDWTKCEGIISGGAERWLMLAEGKNSDQLVDVLLEEIGSGLLREKDFFPGLGFGESVPAFLRFDGPVENKKPSKKEVVNLLVDAWKERIAEEQKESFPDFFFNFLERRFGTNDAIAWAYTIFESIKLFHSNEIMSQFYAVLIGKKLESVYVNQMETLSHLQKEMANADTQNEGLISMEQFCNILKNAFPLKKEEQIQELMEAAGWGPDNSSTEVFSYRILFTEDEEGQSEPFVQKLREQYDSEKEAYLQELKQDLDLELPDEVNLLKMRGALMNIDPSLDKQTLSTYLSQAFQLPVAELPLEDDEKQEEIVVKLETAIERLQIADIKRVGPRGEPEPTS
;
A
#
# COMPACT_ATOMS: atom_id res chain seq x y z
N MET A 1 -26.56 60.42 21.48
CA MET A 1 -25.73 59.47 20.70
C MET A 1 -24.55 58.92 21.52
N LEU A 2 -23.72 59.77 22.14
CA LEU A 2 -22.56 59.34 22.97
C LEU A 2 -22.90 58.49 24.20
N ALA A 3 -24.02 58.77 24.88
CA ALA A 3 -24.45 57.98 26.05
C ALA A 3 -24.82 56.54 25.68
N HIS A 4 -25.52 56.36 24.55
CA HIS A 4 -25.92 55.05 24.03
C HIS A 4 -24.70 54.20 23.61
N GLN A 5 -23.68 54.84 23.01
CA GLN A 5 -22.43 54.15 22.68
C GLN A 5 -21.65 53.71 23.92
N ARG A 6 -21.60 54.52 24.98
CA ARG A 6 -20.95 54.16 26.25
C ARG A 6 -21.66 53.01 26.97
N GLU A 7 -22.99 52.97 26.91
CA GLU A 7 -23.78 51.89 27.48
C GLU A 7 -23.59 50.58 26.70
N LYS A 8 -23.51 50.67 25.36
CA LYS A 8 -23.17 49.52 24.50
C LYS A 8 -21.75 48.99 24.78
N ILE A 9 -20.76 49.86 24.98
CA ILE A 9 -19.40 49.45 25.37
C ILE A 9 -19.42 48.72 26.72
N ARG A 10 -20.09 49.26 27.74
CA ARG A 10 -20.24 48.58 29.04
C ARG A 10 -20.92 47.22 28.95
N SER A 11 -21.89 47.06 28.04
CA SER A 11 -22.54 45.77 27.81
C SER A 11 -21.64 44.73 27.14
N LEU A 12 -20.62 45.17 26.39
CA LEU A 12 -19.70 44.31 25.65
C LEU A 12 -18.42 43.94 26.43
N GLU A 13 -18.03 44.72 27.44
CA GLU A 13 -16.90 44.42 28.34
C GLU A 13 -16.94 43.01 28.97
N PRO A 14 -18.06 42.53 29.55
CA PRO A 14 -18.10 41.18 30.12
C PRO A 14 -18.00 40.07 29.07
N LEU A 15 -18.51 40.31 27.85
CA LEU A 15 -18.36 39.38 26.73
C LEU A 15 -16.91 39.29 26.28
N LYS A 16 -16.21 40.44 26.20
CA LYS A 16 -14.78 40.48 25.89
C LYS A 16 -13.96 39.74 26.96
N ALA A 17 -14.26 39.95 28.24
CA ALA A 17 -13.60 39.23 29.33
C ALA A 17 -13.81 37.70 29.25
N LYS A 18 -15.03 37.26 28.91
CA LYS A 18 -15.35 35.84 28.73
C LYS A 18 -14.64 35.22 27.51
N ILE A 19 -14.48 35.96 26.42
CA ILE A 19 -13.73 35.50 25.25
C ILE A 19 -12.25 35.33 25.61
N VAL A 20 -11.67 36.27 26.36
CA VAL A 20 -10.27 36.18 26.80
C VAL A 20 -10.07 34.96 27.69
N SER A 21 -10.95 34.73 28.69
CA SER A 21 -10.82 33.56 29.56
C SER A 21 -11.00 32.25 28.78
N MET A 22 -11.96 32.17 27.85
CA MET A 22 -12.13 30.99 27.01
C MET A 22 -10.92 30.75 26.09
N ASN A 23 -10.28 31.81 25.60
CA ASN A 23 -9.06 31.69 24.80
C ASN A 23 -7.87 31.20 25.64
N GLU A 24 -7.74 31.71 26.88
CA GLU A 24 -6.75 31.22 27.85
C GLU A 24 -6.97 29.74 28.15
N ASP A 25 -8.20 29.32 28.48
CA ASP A 25 -8.56 27.91 28.74
C ASP A 25 -8.27 27.00 27.53
N CYS A 26 -8.61 27.44 26.31
CA CYS A 26 -8.30 26.71 25.09
C CYS A 26 -6.79 26.59 24.86
N SER A 27 -6.03 27.66 25.11
CA SER A 27 -4.58 27.67 24.95
C SER A 27 -3.89 26.73 25.95
N GLU A 28 -4.36 26.70 27.20
CA GLU A 28 -3.88 25.76 28.22
C GLU A 28 -4.15 24.31 27.82
N ARG A 29 -5.36 24.03 27.29
CA ARG A 29 -5.72 22.69 26.82
C ARG A 29 -4.86 22.23 25.64
N ILE A 30 -4.56 23.12 24.70
CA ILE A 30 -3.66 22.82 23.57
C ILE A 30 -2.24 22.52 24.08
N LEU A 31 -1.74 23.28 25.06
CA LEU A 31 -0.42 23.04 25.63
C LEU A 31 -0.36 21.71 26.39
N ALA A 32 -1.42 21.34 27.11
CA ALA A 32 -1.52 20.05 27.79
C ALA A 32 -1.48 18.88 26.80
N MET A 33 -2.29 18.93 25.73
CA MET A 33 -2.29 17.89 24.68
C MET A 33 -0.92 17.76 24.01
N ARG A 34 -0.26 18.88 23.67
CA ARG A 34 1.09 18.86 23.10
C ARG A 34 2.14 18.28 24.06
N ALA A 35 1.96 18.43 25.37
CA ALA A 35 2.86 17.84 26.36
C ALA A 35 2.66 16.31 26.46
N GLU A 36 1.41 15.86 26.42
CA GLU A 36 1.05 14.44 26.38
C GLU A 36 1.58 13.77 25.10
N GLU A 37 1.34 14.36 23.93
CA GLU A 37 1.87 13.87 22.65
C GLU A 37 3.40 13.75 22.67
N LYS A 38 4.11 14.76 23.20
CA LYS A 38 5.58 14.70 23.33
C LYS A 38 6.03 13.56 24.24
N TYR A 39 5.31 13.32 25.33
CA TYR A 39 5.60 12.21 26.24
C TYR A 39 5.38 10.86 25.55
N GLU A 40 4.26 10.68 24.86
CA GLU A 40 3.95 9.46 24.10
C GLU A 40 4.98 9.19 22.99
N ILE A 41 5.33 10.20 22.20
CA ILE A 41 6.37 10.09 21.16
C ILE A 41 7.71 9.67 21.80
N SER A 42 8.05 10.19 22.97
CA SER A 42 9.29 9.80 23.67
C SER A 42 9.27 8.34 24.12
N LEU A 43 8.10 7.84 24.53
CA LEU A 43 7.92 6.47 25.01
C LEU A 43 7.96 5.49 23.83
N LEU A 44 7.27 5.80 22.73
CA LEU A 44 7.32 5.05 21.48
C LEU A 44 8.73 5.01 20.88
N LYS A 45 9.49 6.11 20.96
CA LYS A 45 10.91 6.12 20.52
C LYS A 45 11.77 5.17 21.36
N LYS A 46 11.56 5.11 22.68
CA LYS A 46 12.27 4.16 23.56
C LYS A 46 11.87 2.71 23.25
N GLU A 47 10.59 2.45 23.05
CA GLU A 47 10.09 1.12 22.71
C GLU A 47 10.64 0.64 21.36
N LYS A 48 10.61 1.49 20.33
CA LYS A 48 11.24 1.22 19.03
C LYS A 48 12.71 0.85 19.18
N MET A 49 13.47 1.58 19.99
CA MET A 49 14.89 1.29 20.24
C MET A 49 15.09 -0.05 20.95
N ASN A 50 14.21 -0.41 21.88
CA ASN A 50 14.27 -1.70 22.57
C ASN A 50 13.93 -2.86 21.63
N LEU A 51 12.91 -2.70 20.77
CA LEU A 51 12.54 -3.69 19.77
C LEU A 51 13.66 -3.93 18.76
N LEU A 52 14.34 -2.87 18.31
CA LEU A 52 15.50 -3.00 17.42
C LEU A 52 16.63 -3.81 18.07
N LYS A 53 16.98 -3.53 19.33
CA LYS A 53 17.98 -4.31 20.07
C LYS A 53 17.57 -5.78 20.23
N LEU A 54 16.29 -6.05 20.43
CA LEU A 54 15.78 -7.42 20.53
C LEU A 54 15.91 -8.15 19.18
N ILE A 55 15.59 -7.48 18.07
CA ILE A 55 15.75 -8.01 16.72
C ILE A 55 17.22 -8.36 16.46
N ASP A 56 18.15 -7.47 16.81
CA ASP A 56 19.59 -7.71 16.65
C ASP A 56 20.04 -8.94 17.45
N LYS A 57 19.65 -9.02 18.72
CA LYS A 57 19.93 -10.20 19.57
C LYS A 57 19.36 -11.49 18.98
N LYS A 58 18.13 -11.46 18.46
CA LYS A 58 17.51 -12.62 17.82
C LYS A 58 18.18 -13.03 16.52
N ASN A 59 18.70 -12.06 15.76
CA ASN A 59 19.49 -12.33 14.55
C ASN A 59 20.84 -12.99 14.91
N GLU A 60 21.52 -12.52 15.95
CA GLU A 60 22.75 -13.15 16.45
C GLU A 60 22.51 -14.58 16.93
N GLU A 61 21.45 -14.82 17.71
CA GLU A 61 21.02 -16.16 18.15
C GLU A 61 20.75 -17.08 16.95
N LYS A 62 20.05 -16.58 15.93
CA LYS A 62 19.76 -17.32 14.68
C LYS A 62 21.04 -17.72 13.95
N ILE A 63 22.00 -16.81 13.80
CA ILE A 63 23.28 -17.09 13.12
C ILE A 63 24.08 -18.12 13.92
N SER A 64 24.13 -18.00 15.25
CA SER A 64 24.78 -18.97 16.14
C SER A 64 24.19 -20.37 15.98
N LEU A 65 22.86 -20.50 16.08
CA LEU A 65 22.16 -21.78 15.92
C LEU A 65 22.35 -22.39 14.53
N GLN A 66 22.34 -21.58 13.47
CA GLN A 66 22.66 -22.06 12.12
C GLN A 66 24.09 -22.62 12.05
N SER A 67 25.05 -21.97 12.70
CA SER A 67 26.44 -22.46 12.78
C SER A 67 26.53 -23.80 13.54
N GLU A 68 25.75 -23.99 14.61
CA GLU A 68 25.69 -25.27 15.33
C GLU A 68 25.05 -26.37 14.50
N VAL A 69 23.94 -26.08 13.82
CA VAL A 69 23.25 -27.04 12.94
C VAL A 69 24.18 -27.50 11.82
N THR A 70 24.95 -26.58 11.21
CA THR A 70 25.93 -26.97 10.18
C THR A 70 27.05 -27.85 10.73
N LYS A 71 27.57 -27.56 11.93
CA LYS A 71 28.56 -28.40 12.61
C LYS A 71 28.00 -29.80 12.91
N LEU A 72 26.78 -29.88 13.44
CA LEU A 72 26.12 -31.14 13.76
C LEU A 72 25.84 -31.99 12.52
N ARG A 73 25.42 -31.35 11.41
CA ARG A 73 25.27 -32.05 10.12
C ARG A 73 26.60 -32.64 9.64
N LYS A 74 27.71 -31.89 9.79
CA LYS A 74 29.04 -32.38 9.43
C LYS A 74 29.49 -33.54 10.32
N SER A 75 29.34 -33.42 11.65
CA SER A 75 29.71 -34.50 12.57
C SER A 75 28.88 -35.75 12.35
N LEU A 76 27.58 -35.60 12.07
CA LEU A 76 26.71 -36.72 11.74
C LEU A 76 27.17 -37.42 10.45
N ALA A 77 27.54 -36.67 9.41
CA ALA A 77 28.07 -37.24 8.18
C ALA A 77 29.40 -38.00 8.42
N GLU A 78 30.29 -37.47 9.27
CA GLU A 78 31.53 -38.13 9.67
C GLU A 78 31.27 -39.44 10.44
N GLU A 79 30.32 -39.44 11.38
CA GLU A 79 29.93 -40.66 12.10
C GLU A 79 29.26 -41.71 11.20
N TYR A 80 28.42 -41.29 10.25
CA TYR A 80 27.87 -42.20 9.24
C TYR A 80 28.98 -42.86 8.41
N LEU A 81 30.00 -42.10 8.03
CA LEU A 81 31.15 -42.64 7.29
C LEU A 81 31.95 -43.62 8.16
N ARG A 82 32.22 -43.28 9.43
CA ARG A 82 32.89 -44.19 10.38
C ARG A 82 32.14 -45.51 10.52
N TYR A 83 30.82 -45.45 10.70
CA TYR A 83 29.99 -46.65 10.81
C TYR A 83 30.07 -47.52 9.55
N LEU A 84 30.07 -46.93 8.35
CA LEU A 84 30.25 -47.67 7.10
C LEU A 84 31.62 -48.36 7.04
N THR A 85 32.70 -47.65 7.37
CA THR A 85 34.06 -48.23 7.39
C THR A 85 34.20 -49.35 8.41
N GLU A 86 33.60 -49.20 9.60
CA GLU A 86 33.62 -50.23 10.64
C GLU A 86 32.80 -51.45 10.23
N ARG A 87 31.63 -51.26 9.62
CA ARG A 87 30.82 -52.34 9.07
C ARG A 87 31.60 -53.16 8.03
N ASP A 88 32.30 -52.47 7.13
CA ASP A 88 33.10 -53.13 6.09
C ASP A 88 34.31 -53.87 6.70
N ALA A 89 34.98 -53.30 7.71
CA ALA A 89 36.06 -53.97 8.45
C ALA A 89 35.56 -55.22 9.21
N ARG A 90 34.39 -55.15 9.86
CA ARG A 90 33.77 -56.31 10.54
C ARG A 90 33.45 -57.43 9.55
N LYS A 91 33.02 -57.09 8.33
CA LYS A 91 32.73 -58.08 7.28
C LYS A 91 34.00 -58.84 6.87
N ILE A 92 35.14 -58.15 6.76
CA ILE A 92 36.44 -58.76 6.48
C ILE A 92 36.86 -59.68 7.65
N LEU A 93 36.80 -59.17 8.88
CA LEU A 93 37.24 -59.90 10.08
C LEU A 93 36.42 -61.17 10.33
N ILE A 94 35.12 -61.16 10.01
CA ILE A 94 34.27 -62.38 10.04
C ILE A 94 34.75 -63.40 9.00
N GLY A 95 35.19 -62.96 7.82
CA GLY A 95 35.82 -63.82 6.81
C GLY A 95 37.06 -64.51 7.35
N ASP A 96 38.00 -63.74 7.91
CA ASP A 96 39.24 -64.25 8.49
C ASP A 96 38.98 -65.22 9.67
N LEU A 97 38.00 -64.91 10.52
CA LEU A 97 37.63 -65.74 11.68
C LEU A 97 37.09 -67.10 11.24
N ASN A 98 36.31 -67.13 10.16
CA ASN A 98 35.82 -68.38 9.59
C ASN A 98 36.97 -69.21 9.02
N GLU A 99 37.91 -68.57 8.31
CA GLU A 99 39.10 -69.22 7.77
C GLU A 99 39.99 -69.82 8.86
N LEU A 100 40.24 -69.08 9.95
CA LEU A 100 40.95 -69.57 11.13
C LEU A 100 40.21 -70.70 11.85
N ARG A 101 38.87 -70.70 11.83
CA ARG A 101 38.05 -71.79 12.39
C ARG A 101 38.28 -73.10 11.63
N TYR A 102 38.29 -73.03 10.30
CA TYR A 102 38.62 -74.19 9.46
C TYR A 102 40.03 -74.71 9.77
N GLN A 103 41.03 -73.82 9.87
CA GLN A 103 42.41 -74.20 10.20
C GLN A 103 42.56 -74.79 11.62
N ARG A 104 41.79 -74.30 12.60
CA ARG A 104 41.81 -74.81 13.98
C ARG A 104 41.15 -76.18 14.09
N GLU A 105 40.03 -76.41 13.40
CA GLU A 105 39.37 -77.72 13.36
C GLU A 105 40.34 -78.78 12.81
N ASP A 106 41.10 -78.43 11.77
CA ASP A 106 42.17 -79.28 11.21
C ASP A 106 43.31 -79.59 12.21
N MET A 107 43.71 -78.62 13.03
CA MET A 107 44.76 -78.80 14.07
C MET A 107 44.26 -79.54 15.32
N SER A 108 42.98 -79.41 15.67
CA SER A 108 42.42 -79.99 16.90
C SER A 108 42.32 -81.52 16.88
N LEU A 109 42.37 -82.11 15.69
CA LEU A 109 42.45 -83.56 15.50
C LEU A 109 43.82 -84.17 15.89
N ALA A 110 44.82 -83.34 16.22
CA ALA A 110 46.22 -83.78 16.31
C ALA A 110 46.80 -84.02 17.71
N GLN A 111 46.18 -83.64 18.85
CA GLN A 111 46.85 -83.79 20.16
C GLN A 111 45.94 -84.13 21.36
N SER A 112 46.41 -85.07 22.19
CA SER A 112 45.79 -85.52 23.44
C SER A 112 46.42 -84.86 24.70
N PRO A 113 45.69 -84.74 25.82
CA PRO A 113 46.06 -83.85 26.92
C PRO A 113 46.68 -84.59 28.12
N GLY A 114 47.77 -84.03 28.67
CA GLY A 114 48.43 -84.50 29.89
C GLY A 114 48.37 -83.45 31.00
N VAL A 115 47.80 -83.87 32.14
CA VAL A 115 47.57 -83.13 33.39
C VAL A 115 48.77 -83.29 34.35
N TRP A 116 48.71 -82.58 35.48
CA TRP A 116 49.46 -82.75 36.74
C TRP A 116 50.71 -81.87 36.82
N GLY A 117 51.01 -81.14 37.89
CA GLY A 117 50.60 -81.17 39.29
C GLY A 117 51.83 -80.64 40.03
N GLU A 118 51.76 -79.45 40.63
CA GLU A 118 52.97 -78.67 40.92
C GLU A 118 53.84 -79.24 42.05
N ASP A 119 54.93 -79.85 41.56
CA ASP A 119 56.30 -80.09 42.03
C ASP A 119 57.00 -78.79 42.53
N PRO A 120 58.17 -78.80 43.20
CA PRO A 120 58.88 -77.67 43.81
C PRO A 120 59.09 -76.40 42.95
N VAL A 121 58.82 -76.49 41.64
CA VAL A 121 58.52 -75.37 40.75
C VAL A 121 57.50 -74.40 41.35
N LYS A 122 56.50 -74.88 42.12
CA LYS A 122 55.48 -74.08 42.82
C LYS A 122 56.06 -73.00 43.74
N LEU A 123 57.17 -73.33 44.42
CA LEU A 123 57.86 -72.40 45.33
C LEU A 123 58.71 -71.39 44.55
N THR A 124 59.33 -71.81 43.44
CA THR A 124 59.97 -70.91 42.48
C THR A 124 58.94 -70.01 41.79
N LEU A 125 57.74 -70.53 41.55
CA LEU A 125 56.58 -69.80 41.04
C LEU A 125 56.12 -68.77 42.08
N ALA A 126 56.03 -69.14 43.35
CA ALA A 126 55.68 -68.23 44.44
C ALA A 126 56.70 -67.10 44.58
N LEU A 127 58.00 -67.39 44.50
CA LEU A 127 59.06 -66.36 44.53
C LEU A 127 58.99 -65.46 43.28
N LYS A 128 58.73 -66.04 42.11
CA LYS A 128 58.49 -65.29 40.88
C LYS A 128 57.21 -64.43 40.98
N MET A 129 56.16 -64.93 41.63
CA MET A 129 54.93 -64.19 41.93
C MET A 129 55.20 -63.02 42.86
N THR A 130 55.94 -63.20 43.96
CA THR A 130 56.27 -62.08 44.87
C THR A 130 57.10 -60.99 44.18
N ARG A 131 58.00 -61.36 43.26
CA ARG A 131 58.73 -60.40 42.42
C ARG A 131 57.82 -59.71 41.42
N GLN A 132 56.88 -60.44 40.81
CA GLN A 132 55.85 -59.88 39.93
C GLN A 132 54.92 -58.93 40.68
N ASP A 133 54.51 -59.26 41.90
CA ASP A 133 53.67 -58.44 42.77
C ASP A 133 54.42 -57.17 43.21
N LEU A 134 55.72 -57.28 43.50
CA LEU A 134 56.57 -56.10 43.73
C LEU A 134 56.59 -55.18 42.49
N THR A 135 56.82 -55.73 41.29
CA THR A 135 56.76 -54.91 40.07
C THR A 135 55.36 -54.35 39.78
N ARG A 136 54.30 -55.11 40.08
CA ARG A 136 52.91 -54.65 39.94
C ARG A 136 52.63 -53.50 40.90
N THR A 137 53.00 -53.60 42.17
CA THR A 137 52.84 -52.51 43.15
C THR A 137 53.71 -51.31 42.81
N GLN A 138 54.92 -51.50 42.28
CA GLN A 138 55.76 -50.42 41.78
C GLN A 138 55.12 -49.71 40.57
N MET A 139 54.52 -50.47 39.65
CA MET A 139 53.76 -49.93 38.52
C MET A 139 52.52 -49.21 39.01
N GLU A 140 51.74 -49.77 39.94
CA GLU A 140 50.57 -49.11 40.54
C GLU A 140 50.95 -47.83 41.27
N LEU A 141 52.09 -47.79 41.96
CA LEU A 141 52.61 -46.59 42.61
C LEU A 141 53.00 -45.53 41.58
N ASN A 142 53.64 -45.92 40.48
CA ASN A 142 54.00 -45.01 39.39
C ASN A 142 52.76 -44.53 38.62
N THR A 143 51.77 -45.40 38.42
CA THR A 143 50.45 -45.06 37.86
C THR A 143 49.72 -44.10 38.79
N MET A 144 49.72 -44.32 40.11
CA MET A 144 49.18 -43.37 41.09
C MET A 144 49.93 -42.05 41.03
N LYS A 145 51.27 -42.04 41.01
CA LYS A 145 52.05 -40.80 40.89
C LYS A 145 51.79 -40.05 39.58
N ALA A 146 51.55 -40.76 38.48
CA ALA A 146 51.15 -40.16 37.21
C ALA A 146 49.71 -39.63 37.25
N ASN A 147 48.79 -40.37 37.88
CA ASN A 147 47.38 -39.99 38.02
C ASN A 147 47.16 -38.82 38.99
N PHE A 148 48.03 -38.66 39.99
CA PHE A 148 47.95 -37.62 41.02
C PHE A 148 49.07 -36.57 40.90
N GLY A 149 49.83 -36.56 39.80
CA GLY A 149 50.83 -35.52 39.52
C GLY A 149 50.21 -34.16 39.18
N ASP A 150 48.94 -34.17 38.73
CA ASP A 150 48.17 -33.02 38.23
C ASP A 150 47.04 -32.61 39.20
N VAL A 151 47.27 -32.74 40.51
CA VAL A 151 46.28 -32.33 41.51
C VAL A 151 46.25 -30.80 41.61
N VAL A 152 45.08 -30.22 41.37
CA VAL A 152 44.82 -28.78 41.42
C VAL A 152 45.28 -28.21 42.78
N PRO A 153 46.19 -27.21 42.80
CA PRO A 153 46.61 -26.57 44.03
C PRO A 153 45.41 -26.06 44.83
N ARG A 154 45.40 -26.29 46.15
CA ARG A 154 44.28 -25.94 47.04
C ARG A 154 43.75 -24.51 46.87
N ARG A 155 44.64 -23.55 46.61
CA ARG A 155 44.29 -22.15 46.31
C ARG A 155 43.42 -22.01 45.05
N ASP A 156 43.74 -22.78 44.02
CA ASP A 156 43.01 -22.72 42.76
C ASP A 156 41.67 -23.49 42.88
N PHE A 157 41.61 -24.53 43.70
CA PHE A 157 40.35 -25.18 44.10
C PHE A 157 39.44 -24.21 44.87
N GLU A 158 39.95 -23.55 45.92
CA GLU A 158 39.19 -22.58 46.73
C GLU A 158 38.74 -21.37 45.88
N ARG A 159 39.56 -20.95 44.90
CA ARG A 159 39.16 -19.92 43.93
C ARG A 159 38.02 -20.41 43.03
N GLN A 160 38.11 -21.62 42.49
CA GLN A 160 37.06 -22.18 41.64
C GLN A 160 35.77 -22.44 42.42
N GLU A 161 35.86 -22.87 43.66
CA GLU A 161 34.72 -23.05 44.56
C GLU A 161 33.99 -21.72 44.80
N LYS A 162 34.73 -20.63 45.05
CA LYS A 162 34.15 -19.30 45.18
C LYS A 162 33.46 -18.83 43.91
N ILE A 163 34.12 -19.00 42.75
CA ILE A 163 33.52 -18.65 41.44
C ILE A 163 32.24 -19.47 41.21
N ASN A 164 32.23 -20.75 41.58
CA ASN A 164 31.08 -21.61 41.40
C ASN A 164 29.90 -21.20 42.31
N MET A 165 30.19 -20.78 43.55
CA MET A 165 29.19 -20.16 44.43
C MET A 165 28.62 -18.87 43.85
N GLU A 166 29.48 -17.94 43.39
CA GLU A 166 29.05 -16.68 42.77
C GLU A 166 28.19 -16.94 41.50
N LEU A 167 28.55 -17.95 40.69
CA LEU A 167 27.76 -18.38 39.54
C LEU A 167 26.42 -19.01 39.94
N GLN A 168 26.38 -19.77 41.03
CA GLN A 168 25.14 -20.35 41.55
C GLN A 168 24.16 -19.27 42.01
N GLU A 169 24.63 -18.27 42.75
CA GLU A 169 23.80 -17.13 43.16
C GLU A 169 23.26 -16.36 41.95
N GLN A 170 24.09 -16.12 40.93
CA GLN A 170 23.66 -15.49 39.67
C GLN A 170 22.63 -16.33 38.91
N LEU A 171 22.77 -17.66 38.90
CA LEU A 171 21.81 -18.56 38.27
C LEU A 171 20.47 -18.56 39.02
N GLU A 172 20.49 -18.48 40.34
CA GLU A 172 19.29 -18.39 41.17
C GLU A 172 18.56 -17.05 40.95
N SER A 173 19.29 -15.93 40.92
CA SER A 173 18.68 -14.62 40.63
C SER A 173 18.08 -14.59 39.22
N LEU A 174 18.81 -15.06 38.21
CA LEU A 174 18.33 -15.08 36.83
C LEU A 174 17.12 -16.01 36.66
N ARG A 175 17.06 -17.10 37.42
CA ARG A 175 15.89 -17.98 37.45
C ARG A 175 14.67 -17.27 38.04
N ALA A 176 14.84 -16.49 39.10
CA ALA A 176 13.76 -15.71 39.70
C ALA A 176 13.22 -14.65 38.71
N ASP A 177 14.12 -13.90 38.07
CA ASP A 177 13.76 -12.89 37.04
C ASP A 177 13.01 -13.54 35.87
N TYR A 178 13.47 -14.71 35.40
CA TYR A 178 12.79 -15.44 34.33
C TYR A 178 11.38 -15.87 34.73
N GLU A 179 11.19 -16.29 35.98
CA GLU A 179 9.89 -16.72 36.50
C GLU A 179 8.92 -15.54 36.68
N GLU A 180 9.43 -14.34 36.99
CA GLU A 180 8.67 -13.10 37.01
C GLU A 180 8.23 -12.68 35.60
N VAL A 181 9.17 -12.59 34.65
CA VAL A 181 8.87 -12.26 33.24
C VAL A 181 7.86 -13.24 32.64
N ARG A 182 7.96 -14.53 32.98
CA ARG A 182 6.99 -15.54 32.54
C ARG A 182 5.57 -15.24 33.04
N LYS A 183 5.42 -14.81 34.29
CA LYS A 183 4.11 -14.45 34.88
C LYS A 183 3.54 -13.19 34.22
N GLU A 184 4.38 -12.18 33.98
CA GLU A 184 3.96 -10.96 33.27
C GLU A 184 3.51 -11.27 31.84
N HIS A 185 4.24 -12.14 31.14
CA HIS A 185 3.87 -12.57 29.80
C HIS A 185 2.52 -13.31 29.78
N GLU A 186 2.29 -14.19 30.75
CA GLU A 186 1.01 -14.90 30.88
C GLU A 186 -0.15 -13.95 31.20
N LEU A 187 0.07 -12.95 32.05
CA LEU A 187 -0.91 -11.88 32.31
C LEU A 187 -1.21 -11.06 31.05
N LEU A 188 -0.16 -10.67 30.30
CA LEU A 188 -0.30 -9.88 29.08
C LEU A 188 -1.04 -10.66 28.00
N LEU A 189 -0.79 -11.96 27.87
CA LEU A 189 -1.55 -12.85 26.98
C LEU A 189 -3.03 -12.90 27.36
N GLN A 190 -3.37 -12.96 28.64
CA GLN A 190 -4.75 -12.92 29.11
C GLN A 190 -5.43 -11.58 28.81
N LEU A 191 -4.72 -10.46 29.01
CA LEU A 191 -5.19 -9.12 28.66
C LEU A 191 -5.41 -8.96 27.15
N HIS A 192 -4.48 -9.47 26.34
CA HIS A 192 -4.64 -9.45 24.87
C HIS A 192 -5.87 -10.25 24.42
N MET A 193 -6.06 -11.45 24.99
CA MET A 193 -7.21 -12.30 24.67
C MET A 193 -8.54 -11.68 25.09
N THR A 194 -8.58 -10.92 26.19
CA THR A 194 -9.79 -10.20 26.62
C THR A 194 -10.05 -8.98 25.72
N THR A 195 -9.02 -8.21 25.40
CA THR A 195 -9.12 -7.05 24.48
C THR A 195 -9.60 -7.48 23.08
N LEU A 196 -9.11 -8.62 22.56
CA LEU A 196 -9.58 -9.17 21.29
C LEU A 196 -11.07 -9.52 21.33
N LYS A 197 -11.54 -10.13 22.42
CA LYS A 197 -12.97 -10.45 22.60
C LYS A 197 -13.83 -9.19 22.67
N GLU A 198 -13.37 -8.16 23.38
CA GLU A 198 -14.08 -6.87 23.47
C GLU A 198 -14.14 -6.20 22.09
N ARG A 199 -13.04 -6.17 21.33
CA ARG A 199 -13.01 -5.67 19.96
C ARG A 199 -14.03 -6.41 19.07
N ASP A 200 -14.05 -7.73 19.12
CA ASP A 200 -14.95 -8.54 18.31
C ASP A 200 -16.42 -8.32 18.69
N GLN A 201 -16.69 -8.13 19.98
CA GLN A 201 -18.02 -7.75 20.47
C GLN A 201 -18.44 -6.37 19.95
N PHE A 202 -17.60 -5.34 20.08
CA PHE A 202 -17.90 -4.00 19.55
C PHE A 202 -18.06 -4.00 18.04
N HIS A 203 -17.28 -4.81 17.32
CA HIS A 203 -17.45 -4.97 15.87
C HIS A 203 -18.82 -5.57 15.53
N HIS A 204 -19.24 -6.62 16.26
CA HIS A 204 -20.54 -7.22 16.07
C HIS A 204 -21.69 -6.26 16.40
N GLU A 205 -21.57 -5.51 17.49
CA GLU A 205 -22.55 -4.48 17.88
C GLU A 205 -22.63 -3.37 16.82
N LEU A 206 -21.49 -2.91 16.28
CA LEU A 206 -21.47 -1.93 15.18
C LEU A 206 -22.14 -2.48 13.92
N GLU A 207 -21.87 -3.73 13.54
CA GLU A 207 -22.56 -4.38 12.42
C GLU A 207 -24.07 -4.47 12.66
N GLU A 208 -24.49 -4.82 13.87
CA GLU A 208 -25.91 -4.93 14.23
C GLU A 208 -26.60 -3.56 14.22
N ILE A 209 -25.95 -2.51 14.73
CA ILE A 209 -26.42 -1.12 14.68
C ILE A 209 -26.51 -0.65 13.23
N HIS A 210 -25.52 -0.95 12.38
CA HIS A 210 -25.55 -0.64 10.95
C HIS A 210 -26.71 -1.36 10.23
N ARG A 211 -26.97 -2.63 10.57
CA ARG A 211 -28.10 -3.38 10.01
C ARG A 211 -29.47 -2.83 10.44
N THR A 212 -29.57 -2.31 11.67
CA THR A 212 -30.84 -1.87 12.27
C THR A 212 -31.16 -0.38 12.06
N SER A 213 -30.16 0.47 11.86
CA SER A 213 -30.32 1.93 11.81
C SER A 213 -30.78 2.48 10.45
N THR A 214 -30.58 1.72 9.36
CA THR A 214 -31.16 2.04 8.04
C THR A 214 -31.64 0.74 7.38
N PRO A 215 -32.96 0.48 7.27
CA PRO A 215 -33.42 -0.65 6.47
C PRO A 215 -32.94 -0.42 5.04
N ARG A 216 -32.00 -1.27 4.59
CA ARG A 216 -31.48 -1.22 3.21
C ARG A 216 -32.67 -1.29 2.25
N PRO A 217 -32.71 -0.45 1.19
CA PRO A 217 -33.80 -0.51 0.22
C PRO A 217 -33.94 -1.93 -0.32
N ASP A 218 -35.17 -2.39 -0.42
CA ASP A 218 -35.47 -3.67 -1.04
C ASP A 218 -35.35 -3.54 -2.57
N TRP A 219 -34.13 -3.79 -3.07
CA TRP A 219 -33.77 -3.64 -4.47
C TRP A 219 -34.52 -4.61 -5.40
N THR A 220 -35.12 -5.68 -4.88
CA THR A 220 -35.95 -6.60 -5.68
C THR A 220 -37.19 -5.89 -6.24
N LYS A 221 -37.65 -4.80 -5.61
CA LYS A 221 -38.77 -4.00 -6.10
C LYS A 221 -38.46 -3.24 -7.40
N CYS A 222 -37.19 -3.04 -7.72
CA CYS A 222 -36.78 -2.32 -8.92
C CYS A 222 -36.96 -3.16 -10.20
N GLU A 223 -37.06 -4.49 -10.08
CA GLU A 223 -37.29 -5.42 -11.19
C GLU A 223 -38.56 -5.09 -11.99
N GLY A 224 -39.60 -4.58 -11.31
CA GLY A 224 -40.88 -4.22 -11.94
C GLY A 224 -40.95 -2.79 -12.48
N ILE A 225 -39.98 -1.94 -12.15
CA ILE A 225 -39.94 -0.51 -12.53
C ILE A 225 -39.05 -0.31 -13.76
N ILE A 226 -38.01 -1.12 -13.91
CA ILE A 226 -37.01 -0.96 -14.96
C ILE A 226 -37.45 -1.65 -16.26
N SER A 227 -37.21 -0.95 -17.37
CA SER A 227 -37.50 -1.45 -18.72
C SER A 227 -36.61 -2.65 -19.04
N GLY A 228 -37.17 -3.86 -19.14
CA GLY A 228 -36.40 -5.10 -19.36
C GLY A 228 -36.46 -6.10 -18.19
N GLY A 229 -37.18 -5.76 -17.11
CA GLY A 229 -37.54 -6.70 -16.05
C GLY A 229 -36.37 -7.13 -15.15
N ALA A 230 -36.56 -8.25 -14.46
CA ALA A 230 -35.62 -8.77 -13.46
C ALA A 230 -34.24 -9.10 -14.03
N GLU A 231 -34.17 -9.68 -15.23
CA GLU A 231 -32.89 -10.06 -15.86
C GLU A 231 -32.00 -8.84 -16.13
N ARG A 232 -32.57 -7.75 -16.67
CA ARG A 232 -31.81 -6.51 -16.90
C ARG A 232 -31.40 -5.84 -15.58
N TRP A 233 -32.27 -5.85 -14.57
CA TRP A 233 -31.90 -5.32 -13.25
C TRP A 233 -30.77 -6.09 -12.61
N LEU A 234 -30.78 -7.43 -12.68
CA LEU A 234 -29.70 -8.27 -12.16
C LEU A 234 -28.37 -7.95 -12.84
N MET A 235 -28.35 -7.80 -14.17
CA MET A 235 -27.14 -7.38 -14.90
C MET A 235 -26.67 -5.98 -14.47
N LEU A 236 -27.60 -5.04 -14.31
CA LEU A 236 -27.27 -3.67 -13.89
C LEU A 236 -26.80 -3.58 -12.44
N ALA A 237 -27.26 -4.49 -11.59
CA ALA A 237 -26.97 -4.51 -10.16
C ALA A 237 -25.73 -5.34 -9.77
N GLU A 238 -25.23 -6.17 -10.69
CA GLU A 238 -24.09 -7.04 -10.46
C GLU A 238 -22.85 -6.24 -10.05
N GLY A 239 -22.21 -6.65 -8.95
CA GLY A 239 -21.00 -6.02 -8.41
C GLY A 239 -21.18 -4.64 -7.77
N LYS A 240 -22.40 -4.07 -7.73
CA LYS A 240 -22.64 -2.70 -7.24
C LYS A 240 -23.07 -2.63 -5.78
N ASN A 241 -22.62 -1.58 -5.10
CA ASN A 241 -23.03 -1.28 -3.74
C ASN A 241 -24.40 -0.57 -3.72
N SER A 242 -24.99 -0.39 -2.53
CA SER A 242 -26.33 0.19 -2.41
C SER A 242 -26.43 1.64 -2.89
N ASP A 243 -25.35 2.40 -2.85
CA ASP A 243 -25.28 3.81 -3.26
C ASP A 243 -25.24 3.90 -4.80
N GLN A 244 -24.36 3.10 -5.40
CA GLN A 244 -24.27 2.94 -6.86
C GLN A 244 -25.58 2.43 -7.49
N LEU A 245 -26.35 1.60 -6.78
CA LEU A 245 -27.67 1.16 -7.25
C LEU A 245 -28.70 2.29 -7.30
N VAL A 246 -28.57 3.32 -6.44
CA VAL A 246 -29.41 4.52 -6.51
C VAL A 246 -29.13 5.27 -7.81
N ASP A 247 -27.86 5.48 -8.15
CA ASP A 247 -27.47 6.20 -9.37
C ASP A 247 -27.98 5.48 -10.63
N VAL A 248 -27.81 4.15 -10.69
CA VAL A 248 -28.33 3.32 -11.78
C VAL A 248 -29.85 3.44 -11.90
N LEU A 249 -30.57 3.43 -10.78
CA LEU A 249 -32.02 3.57 -10.77
C LEU A 249 -32.46 4.97 -11.26
N LEU A 250 -31.78 6.03 -10.81
CA LEU A 250 -32.06 7.40 -11.23
C LEU A 250 -31.81 7.59 -12.74
N GLU A 251 -30.77 6.97 -13.28
CA GLU A 251 -30.47 6.99 -14.71
C GLU A 251 -31.51 6.23 -15.54
N GLU A 252 -31.94 5.04 -15.12
CA GLU A 252 -32.96 4.27 -15.84
C GLU A 252 -34.33 4.98 -15.82
N ILE A 253 -34.75 5.51 -14.67
CA ILE A 253 -35.99 6.29 -14.56
C ILE A 253 -35.89 7.57 -15.40
N GLY A 254 -34.77 8.30 -15.26
CA GLY A 254 -34.54 9.52 -16.01
C GLY A 254 -34.49 9.30 -17.52
N SER A 255 -33.94 8.16 -17.97
CA SER A 255 -33.86 7.79 -19.38
C SER A 255 -35.26 7.57 -19.96
N GLY A 256 -36.14 6.89 -19.20
CA GLY A 256 -37.56 6.76 -19.55
C GLY A 256 -38.25 8.11 -19.69
N LEU A 257 -38.13 8.96 -18.68
CA LEU A 257 -38.71 10.31 -18.67
C LEU A 257 -38.17 11.20 -19.81
N LEU A 258 -36.87 11.09 -20.11
CA LEU A 258 -36.24 11.83 -21.19
C LEU A 258 -36.79 11.39 -22.55
N ARG A 259 -37.07 10.10 -22.76
CA ARG A 259 -37.69 9.58 -24.00
C ARG A 259 -39.15 10.00 -24.15
N GLU A 260 -39.88 10.15 -23.06
CA GLU A 260 -41.27 10.62 -23.09
C GLU A 260 -41.38 12.12 -23.39
N LYS A 261 -40.34 12.89 -23.09
CA LYS A 261 -40.32 14.34 -23.31
C LYS A 261 -40.06 14.68 -24.78
N ASP A 262 -41.06 15.24 -25.45
CA ASP A 262 -40.95 15.65 -26.86
C ASP A 262 -40.22 16.99 -27.06
N PHE A 263 -40.35 17.92 -26.10
CA PHE A 263 -39.76 19.25 -26.18
C PHE A 263 -39.12 19.68 -24.85
N PHE A 264 -37.98 20.35 -24.95
CA PHE A 264 -37.33 21.06 -23.86
C PHE A 264 -37.76 22.54 -23.85
N PRO A 265 -37.96 23.14 -22.67
CA PRO A 265 -38.10 24.59 -22.58
C PRO A 265 -36.72 25.24 -22.80
N GLY A 266 -36.65 26.23 -23.68
CA GLY A 266 -35.47 27.06 -23.85
C GLY A 266 -35.08 27.78 -22.56
N LEU A 267 -33.78 27.91 -22.32
CA LEU A 267 -33.18 28.55 -21.15
C LEU A 267 -33.06 30.08 -21.29
N GLY A 268 -33.37 30.63 -22.47
CA GLY A 268 -33.31 32.06 -22.77
C GLY A 268 -31.89 32.55 -23.11
N PHE A 269 -31.74 33.88 -23.18
CA PHE A 269 -30.52 34.56 -23.63
C PHE A 269 -29.72 35.22 -22.48
N GLY A 270 -29.93 34.79 -21.23
CA GLY A 270 -29.22 35.35 -20.08
C GLY A 270 -27.71 35.12 -20.15
N GLU A 271 -26.93 36.00 -19.54
CA GLU A 271 -25.47 35.87 -19.48
C GLU A 271 -25.01 34.60 -18.74
N SER A 272 -25.81 34.12 -17.78
CA SER A 272 -25.60 32.86 -17.05
C SER A 272 -25.90 31.60 -17.89
N VAL A 273 -26.52 31.74 -19.06
CA VAL A 273 -26.83 30.62 -19.95
C VAL A 273 -25.66 30.45 -20.92
N PRO A 274 -25.07 29.24 -21.03
CA PRO A 274 -24.02 28.96 -21.99
C PRO A 274 -24.46 29.24 -23.43
N ALA A 275 -23.56 29.78 -24.26
CA ALA A 275 -23.89 30.22 -25.63
C ALA A 275 -24.56 29.11 -26.46
N PHE A 276 -24.08 27.87 -26.35
CA PHE A 276 -24.62 26.70 -27.05
C PHE A 276 -26.05 26.28 -26.62
N LEU A 277 -26.59 26.85 -25.54
CA LEU A 277 -27.97 26.63 -25.07
C LEU A 277 -28.84 27.89 -25.16
N ARG A 278 -28.32 29.02 -25.66
CA ARG A 278 -29.09 30.27 -25.74
C ARG A 278 -30.16 30.17 -26.82
N PHE A 279 -31.37 29.83 -26.39
CA PHE A 279 -32.55 29.73 -27.23
C PHE A 279 -33.78 30.03 -26.41
N ASP A 280 -34.77 30.65 -27.05
CA ASP A 280 -36.07 30.93 -26.46
C ASP A 280 -37.17 30.21 -27.24
N GLY A 281 -38.10 29.60 -26.52
CA GLY A 281 -39.14 28.73 -27.07
C GLY A 281 -38.88 27.22 -26.90
N PRO A 282 -39.79 26.38 -27.43
CA PRO A 282 -39.69 24.92 -27.31
C PRO A 282 -38.63 24.36 -28.26
N VAL A 283 -37.76 23.50 -27.74
CA VAL A 283 -36.68 22.82 -28.48
C VAL A 283 -37.03 21.35 -28.61
N GLU A 284 -37.05 20.81 -29.83
CA GLU A 284 -37.36 19.40 -30.07
C GLU A 284 -36.31 18.47 -29.43
N ASN A 285 -36.75 17.45 -28.72
CA ASN A 285 -35.89 16.38 -28.24
C ASN A 285 -35.67 15.35 -29.36
N LYS A 286 -34.41 15.16 -29.78
CA LYS A 286 -34.06 14.24 -30.87
C LYS A 286 -34.05 12.76 -30.44
N LYS A 287 -34.15 12.47 -29.14
CA LYS A 287 -34.28 11.12 -28.56
C LYS A 287 -33.26 10.07 -29.05
N PRO A 288 -31.94 10.38 -29.07
CA PRO A 288 -30.92 9.42 -29.46
C PRO A 288 -30.80 8.27 -28.47
N SER A 289 -30.25 7.14 -28.92
CA SER A 289 -29.82 6.08 -28.02
C SER A 289 -28.54 6.47 -27.24
N LYS A 290 -28.28 5.82 -26.09
CA LYS A 290 -27.06 6.05 -25.30
C LYS A 290 -25.79 5.90 -26.16
N LYS A 291 -25.75 4.85 -26.98
CA LYS A 291 -24.67 4.55 -27.93
C LYS A 291 -24.49 5.63 -29.00
N GLU A 292 -25.57 6.19 -29.53
CA GLU A 292 -25.49 7.31 -30.50
C GLU A 292 -24.88 8.54 -29.86
N VAL A 293 -25.27 8.87 -28.62
CA VAL A 293 -24.67 9.98 -27.88
C VAL A 293 -23.18 9.72 -27.67
N VAL A 294 -22.79 8.55 -27.17
CA VAL A 294 -21.36 8.20 -26.98
C VAL A 294 -20.57 8.35 -28.27
N ASN A 295 -21.03 7.76 -29.37
CA ASN A 295 -20.33 7.86 -30.66
C ASN A 295 -20.17 9.31 -31.13
N LEU A 296 -21.19 10.13 -30.92
CA LEU A 296 -21.15 11.55 -31.27
C LEU A 296 -20.12 12.31 -30.42
N LEU A 297 -20.03 12.01 -29.12
CA LEU A 297 -19.03 12.62 -28.22
C LEU A 297 -17.62 12.18 -28.58
N VAL A 298 -17.41 10.91 -28.90
CA VAL A 298 -16.12 10.37 -29.36
C VAL A 298 -15.69 11.05 -30.66
N ASP A 299 -16.60 11.25 -31.61
CA ASP A 299 -16.32 11.97 -32.85
C ASP A 299 -15.98 13.45 -32.60
N ALA A 300 -16.72 14.11 -31.68
CA ALA A 300 -16.43 15.49 -31.29
C ALA A 300 -15.03 15.62 -30.68
N TRP A 301 -14.62 14.68 -29.83
CA TRP A 301 -13.28 14.66 -29.25
C TRP A 301 -12.19 14.43 -30.29
N LYS A 302 -12.39 13.50 -31.22
CA LYS A 302 -11.44 13.25 -32.32
C LYS A 302 -11.23 14.49 -33.19
N GLU A 303 -12.31 15.19 -33.51
CA GLU A 303 -12.25 16.44 -34.29
C GLU A 303 -11.58 17.55 -33.47
N ARG A 304 -11.86 17.65 -32.17
CA ARG A 304 -11.23 18.65 -31.29
C ARG A 304 -9.73 18.48 -31.18
N ILE A 305 -9.25 17.24 -31.04
CA ILE A 305 -7.82 16.93 -30.93
C ILE A 305 -7.09 17.19 -32.25
N ALA A 306 -7.77 17.04 -33.39
CA ALA A 306 -7.21 17.29 -34.71
C ALA A 306 -7.16 18.78 -35.09
N GLU A 307 -8.02 19.61 -34.51
CA GLU A 307 -8.03 21.07 -34.73
C GLU A 307 -7.01 21.79 -33.81
N GLU A 308 -6.24 22.73 -34.37
CA GLU A 308 -5.42 23.64 -33.54
C GLU A 308 -6.35 24.53 -32.71
N GLN A 309 -6.15 24.56 -31.38
CA GLN A 309 -6.99 25.30 -30.43
C GLN A 309 -7.14 26.78 -30.81
N LYS A 310 -8.28 27.13 -31.40
CA LYS A 310 -8.63 28.50 -31.82
C LYS A 310 -9.81 29.10 -31.04
N GLU A 311 -10.67 28.26 -30.50
CA GLU A 311 -11.91 28.65 -29.83
C GLU A 311 -12.16 27.84 -28.55
N SER A 312 -13.07 28.35 -27.70
CA SER A 312 -13.44 27.71 -26.45
C SER A 312 -14.15 26.36 -26.70
N PHE A 313 -14.05 25.42 -25.75
CA PHE A 313 -14.65 24.09 -25.93
C PHE A 313 -16.18 24.13 -26.15
N PRO A 314 -16.97 24.94 -25.41
CA PRO A 314 -18.41 25.07 -25.68
C PRO A 314 -18.74 25.64 -27.07
N ASP A 315 -17.94 26.59 -27.56
CA ASP A 315 -18.13 27.17 -28.90
C ASP A 315 -17.79 26.14 -29.98
N PHE A 316 -16.67 25.42 -29.81
CA PHE A 316 -16.29 24.30 -30.67
C PHE A 316 -17.40 23.25 -30.74
N PHE A 317 -17.95 22.85 -29.59
CA PHE A 317 -18.98 21.83 -29.56
C PHE A 317 -20.24 22.27 -30.32
N PHE A 318 -20.64 23.53 -30.18
CA PHE A 318 -21.77 24.06 -30.94
C PHE A 318 -21.48 24.09 -32.45
N ASN A 319 -20.30 24.57 -32.85
CA ASN A 319 -19.87 24.59 -34.25
C ASN A 319 -19.78 23.18 -34.85
N PHE A 320 -19.35 22.19 -34.07
CA PHE A 320 -19.38 20.78 -34.44
C PHE A 320 -20.80 20.31 -34.74
N LEU A 321 -21.77 20.64 -33.88
CA LEU A 321 -23.17 20.29 -34.11
C LEU A 321 -23.76 21.00 -35.35
N GLU A 322 -23.42 22.27 -35.57
CA GLU A 322 -23.82 22.99 -36.78
C GLU A 322 -23.26 22.35 -38.06
N ARG A 323 -21.99 21.92 -38.04
CA ARG A 323 -21.37 21.21 -39.16
C ARG A 323 -22.01 19.85 -39.43
N ARG A 324 -22.35 19.09 -38.38
CA ARG A 324 -22.85 17.72 -38.49
C ARG A 324 -24.35 17.64 -38.80
N PHE A 325 -25.17 18.50 -38.20
CA PHE A 325 -26.63 18.44 -38.28
C PHE A 325 -27.27 19.66 -38.96
N GLY A 326 -26.49 20.70 -39.26
CA GLY A 326 -26.98 21.95 -39.82
C GLY A 326 -27.47 22.93 -38.75
N THR A 327 -27.48 24.21 -39.09
CA THR A 327 -27.82 25.33 -38.19
C THR A 327 -29.22 25.24 -37.58
N ASN A 328 -30.17 24.61 -38.28
CA ASN A 328 -31.56 24.51 -37.82
C ASN A 328 -31.73 23.47 -36.71
N ASP A 329 -30.97 22.38 -36.75
CA ASP A 329 -31.09 21.27 -35.79
C ASP A 329 -30.00 21.29 -34.72
N ALA A 330 -28.94 22.10 -34.88
CA ALA A 330 -27.83 22.19 -33.94
C ALA A 330 -28.27 22.50 -32.51
N ILE A 331 -29.20 23.44 -32.33
CA ILE A 331 -29.75 23.81 -31.01
C ILE A 331 -30.54 22.65 -30.41
N ALA A 332 -31.34 21.95 -31.22
CA ALA A 332 -32.10 20.78 -30.77
C ALA A 332 -31.19 19.64 -30.31
N TRP A 333 -30.11 19.38 -31.06
CA TRP A 333 -29.08 18.43 -30.66
C TRP A 333 -28.31 18.89 -29.43
N ALA A 334 -27.98 20.17 -29.31
CA ALA A 334 -27.28 20.72 -28.15
C ALA A 334 -28.06 20.48 -26.85
N TYR A 335 -29.36 20.79 -26.84
CA TYR A 335 -30.24 20.51 -25.69
C TYR A 335 -30.38 19.01 -25.43
N THR A 336 -30.59 18.22 -26.47
CA THR A 336 -30.77 16.77 -26.35
C THR A 336 -29.53 16.10 -25.76
N ILE A 337 -28.34 16.44 -26.26
CA ILE A 337 -27.07 15.89 -25.77
C ILE A 337 -26.81 16.41 -24.36
N PHE A 338 -26.99 17.71 -24.10
CA PHE A 338 -26.75 18.31 -22.79
C PHE A 338 -27.59 17.66 -21.69
N GLU A 339 -28.89 17.44 -21.92
CA GLU A 339 -29.75 16.74 -20.94
C GLU A 339 -29.39 15.25 -20.83
N SER A 340 -28.93 14.61 -21.92
CA SER A 340 -28.48 13.22 -21.89
C SER A 340 -27.22 13.03 -21.04
N ILE A 341 -26.16 13.82 -21.31
CA ILE A 341 -24.89 13.71 -20.58
C ILE A 341 -24.98 14.19 -19.12
N LYS A 342 -25.95 15.08 -18.83
CA LYS A 342 -26.27 15.49 -17.46
C LYS A 342 -27.00 14.40 -16.68
N LEU A 343 -27.66 13.45 -17.37
CA LEU A 343 -28.36 12.36 -16.71
C LEU A 343 -27.42 11.19 -16.40
N PHE A 344 -26.65 10.75 -17.39
CA PHE A 344 -25.83 9.53 -17.32
C PHE A 344 -24.43 9.80 -16.72
N HIS A 345 -24.36 9.91 -15.40
CA HIS A 345 -23.10 10.14 -14.67
C HIS A 345 -22.24 8.89 -14.58
N SER A 346 -22.87 7.71 -14.63
CA SER A 346 -22.20 6.42 -14.63
C SER A 346 -21.37 6.20 -15.89
N ASN A 347 -21.72 6.85 -17.01
CA ASN A 347 -20.94 6.77 -18.24
C ASN A 347 -19.78 7.75 -18.21
N GLU A 348 -18.56 7.23 -18.24
CA GLU A 348 -17.37 8.03 -18.08
C GLU A 348 -17.17 9.06 -19.20
N ILE A 349 -17.45 8.70 -20.46
CA ILE A 349 -17.30 9.59 -21.61
C ILE A 349 -18.27 10.76 -21.49
N MET A 350 -19.54 10.48 -21.13
CA MET A 350 -20.56 11.50 -20.94
C MET A 350 -20.25 12.40 -19.75
N SER A 351 -19.84 11.83 -18.62
CA SER A 351 -19.48 12.55 -17.39
C SER A 351 -18.28 13.48 -17.62
N GLN A 352 -17.23 12.99 -18.29
CA GLN A 352 -16.06 13.80 -18.63
C GLN A 352 -16.41 14.91 -19.63
N PHE A 353 -17.15 14.59 -20.69
CA PHE A 353 -17.59 15.58 -21.67
C PHE A 353 -18.43 16.68 -21.01
N TYR A 354 -19.37 16.29 -20.16
CA TYR A 354 -20.19 17.21 -19.38
C TYR A 354 -19.32 18.10 -18.50
N ALA A 355 -18.39 17.53 -17.74
CA ALA A 355 -17.50 18.27 -16.85
C ALA A 355 -16.66 19.32 -17.60
N VAL A 356 -16.16 19.01 -18.80
CA VAL A 356 -15.45 19.98 -19.65
C VAL A 356 -16.41 21.05 -20.19
N LEU A 357 -17.58 20.64 -20.67
CA LEU A 357 -18.57 21.54 -21.27
C LEU A 357 -19.08 22.60 -20.28
N ILE A 358 -19.23 22.25 -18.99
CA ILE A 358 -19.64 23.21 -17.94
C ILE A 358 -18.48 23.86 -17.19
N GLY A 359 -17.22 23.58 -17.58
CA GLY A 359 -16.03 24.19 -16.98
C GLY A 359 -15.62 23.63 -15.61
N LYS A 360 -16.10 22.44 -15.22
CA LYS A 360 -15.64 21.71 -14.02
C LYS A 360 -14.30 20.98 -14.22
N LYS A 361 -13.90 20.70 -15.45
CA LYS A 361 -12.58 20.17 -15.81
C LYS A 361 -12.07 20.89 -17.06
N LEU A 362 -10.76 21.12 -17.16
CA LEU A 362 -10.15 21.66 -18.37
C LEU A 362 -9.97 20.57 -19.44
N GLU A 363 -10.02 20.98 -20.70
CA GLU A 363 -9.79 20.11 -21.86
C GLU A 363 -8.45 19.36 -21.79
N SER A 364 -7.40 20.02 -21.27
CA SER A 364 -6.06 19.46 -21.11
C SER A 364 -6.05 18.20 -20.24
N VAL A 365 -6.95 18.09 -19.26
CA VAL A 365 -7.06 16.90 -18.41
C VAL A 365 -7.48 15.69 -19.25
N TYR A 366 -8.48 15.86 -20.11
CA TYR A 366 -8.95 14.79 -21.00
C TYR A 366 -7.86 14.41 -22.01
N VAL A 367 -7.24 15.41 -22.66
CA VAL A 367 -6.15 15.19 -23.63
C VAL A 367 -5.01 14.39 -22.98
N ASN A 368 -4.56 14.78 -21.79
CA ASN A 368 -3.46 14.10 -21.11
C ASN A 368 -3.83 12.68 -20.65
N GLN A 369 -5.08 12.44 -20.24
CA GLN A 369 -5.55 11.08 -19.96
C GLN A 369 -5.54 10.20 -21.21
N MET A 370 -6.01 10.72 -22.35
CA MET A 370 -5.97 9.99 -23.63
C MET A 370 -4.54 9.74 -24.10
N GLU A 371 -3.64 10.71 -23.96
CA GLU A 371 -2.22 10.54 -24.26
C GLU A 371 -1.58 9.47 -23.38
N THR A 372 -1.89 9.46 -22.09
CA THR A 372 -1.40 8.43 -21.13
C THR A 372 -1.86 7.03 -21.53
N LEU A 373 -3.14 6.87 -21.90
CA LEU A 373 -3.68 5.59 -22.39
C LEU A 373 -3.01 5.18 -23.71
N SER A 374 -2.81 6.12 -24.64
CA SER A 374 -2.13 5.85 -25.92
C SER A 374 -0.67 5.45 -25.73
N HIS A 375 0.03 6.07 -24.76
CA HIS A 375 1.40 5.75 -24.40
C HIS A 375 1.48 4.33 -23.83
N LEU A 376 0.59 3.97 -22.89
CA LEU A 376 0.50 2.62 -22.35
C LEU A 376 0.24 1.57 -23.43
N GLN A 377 -0.73 1.82 -24.32
CA GLN A 377 -1.01 0.92 -25.45
C GLN A 377 0.23 0.73 -26.34
N LYS A 378 0.97 1.81 -26.59
CA LYS A 378 2.19 1.77 -27.41
C LYS A 378 3.31 0.98 -26.73
N GLU A 379 3.53 1.16 -25.42
CA GLU A 379 4.51 0.39 -24.67
C GLU A 379 4.14 -1.11 -24.61
N MET A 380 2.86 -1.44 -24.47
CA MET A 380 2.37 -2.82 -24.54
C MET A 380 2.55 -3.41 -25.94
N ALA A 381 2.26 -2.65 -26.99
CA ALA A 381 2.49 -3.06 -28.37
C ALA A 381 3.98 -3.27 -28.69
N ASN A 382 4.88 -2.48 -28.08
CA ASN A 382 6.32 -2.64 -28.22
C ASN A 382 6.83 -3.92 -27.51
N ALA A 383 6.23 -4.28 -26.37
CA ALA A 383 6.55 -5.52 -25.66
C ALA A 383 6.01 -6.77 -26.35
N ASP A 384 4.90 -6.64 -27.10
CA ASP A 384 4.30 -7.67 -27.93
C ASP A 384 5.06 -7.87 -29.25
N THR A 385 6.22 -8.53 -29.17
CA THR A 385 7.10 -8.78 -30.32
C THR A 385 6.44 -9.57 -31.47
N GLN A 386 5.35 -10.30 -31.18
CA GLN A 386 4.62 -11.11 -32.15
C GLN A 386 3.38 -10.39 -32.72
N ASN A 387 3.02 -9.23 -32.15
CA ASN A 387 1.84 -8.42 -32.48
C ASN A 387 0.51 -9.21 -32.40
N GLU A 388 0.45 -10.19 -31.50
CA GLU A 388 -0.72 -11.04 -31.31
C GLU A 388 -1.78 -10.38 -30.42
N GLY A 389 -1.46 -9.24 -29.80
CA GLY A 389 -2.27 -8.56 -28.81
C GLY A 389 -2.09 -9.12 -27.40
N LEU A 390 -1.00 -9.83 -27.15
CA LEU A 390 -0.77 -10.64 -25.96
C LEU A 390 0.54 -10.25 -25.26
N ILE A 391 0.52 -10.11 -23.93
CA ILE A 391 1.71 -9.85 -23.11
C ILE A 391 1.69 -10.68 -21.82
N SER A 392 2.86 -10.98 -21.26
CA SER A 392 2.95 -11.65 -19.97
C SER A 392 2.63 -10.72 -18.81
N MET A 393 2.21 -11.28 -17.67
CA MET A 393 1.95 -10.49 -16.47
C MET A 393 3.21 -9.77 -15.94
N GLU A 394 4.38 -10.39 -16.07
CA GLU A 394 5.66 -9.76 -15.72
C GLU A 394 5.97 -8.57 -16.62
N GLN A 395 5.73 -8.70 -17.94
CA GLN A 395 5.91 -7.60 -18.89
C GLN A 395 4.96 -6.44 -18.57
N PHE A 396 3.69 -6.73 -18.30
CA PHE A 396 2.70 -5.73 -17.94
C PHE A 396 3.06 -4.99 -16.65
N CYS A 397 3.45 -5.71 -15.59
CA CYS A 397 3.91 -5.11 -14.34
C CYS A 397 5.12 -4.18 -14.56
N ASN A 398 6.10 -4.61 -15.36
CA ASN A 398 7.25 -3.78 -15.70
C ASN A 398 6.86 -2.53 -16.50
N ILE A 399 5.93 -2.65 -17.46
CA ILE A 399 5.41 -1.50 -18.21
C ILE A 399 4.74 -0.49 -17.27
N LEU A 400 3.89 -0.96 -16.35
CA LEU A 400 3.22 -0.08 -15.38
C LEU A 400 4.23 0.64 -14.48
N LYS A 401 5.25 -0.08 -13.96
CA LYS A 401 6.31 0.51 -13.13
C LYS A 401 7.15 1.54 -13.90
N ASN A 402 7.41 1.29 -15.17
CA ASN A 402 8.15 2.22 -16.02
C ASN A 402 7.32 3.44 -16.41
N ALA A 403 6.04 3.26 -16.72
CA ALA A 403 5.13 4.33 -17.09
C ALA A 403 4.74 5.22 -15.89
N PHE A 404 4.69 4.63 -14.68
CA PHE A 404 4.27 5.30 -13.45
C PHE A 404 5.29 5.13 -12.31
N PRO A 405 6.47 5.75 -12.41
CA PRO A 405 7.55 5.57 -11.43
C PRO A 405 7.22 6.09 -10.01
N LEU A 406 6.22 6.97 -9.88
CA LEU A 406 5.81 7.56 -8.60
C LEU A 406 4.70 6.77 -7.90
N LYS A 407 4.05 5.81 -8.57
CA LYS A 407 3.00 4.99 -7.96
C LYS A 407 3.60 4.01 -6.97
N LYS A 408 2.92 3.82 -5.84
CA LYS A 408 3.29 2.81 -4.83
C LYS A 408 3.05 1.41 -5.36
N GLU A 409 3.76 0.43 -4.80
CA GLU A 409 3.58 -0.99 -5.17
C GLU A 409 2.12 -1.45 -4.98
N GLU A 410 1.44 -0.98 -3.94
CA GLU A 410 0.01 -1.24 -3.69
C GLU A 410 -0.87 -0.72 -4.83
N GLN A 411 -0.59 0.48 -5.35
CA GLN A 411 -1.35 1.07 -6.46
C GLN A 411 -1.10 0.34 -7.78
N ILE A 412 0.14 -0.10 -8.01
CA ILE A 412 0.48 -0.95 -9.16
C ILE A 412 -0.25 -2.30 -9.06
N GLN A 413 -0.30 -2.87 -7.86
CA GLN A 413 -0.98 -4.13 -7.57
C GLN A 413 -2.50 -4.02 -7.82
N GLU A 414 -3.14 -2.94 -7.39
CA GLU A 414 -4.55 -2.66 -7.71
C GLU A 414 -4.81 -2.57 -9.23
N LEU A 415 -3.89 -1.99 -10.00
CA LEU A 415 -4.00 -1.94 -11.45
C LEU A 415 -3.84 -3.32 -12.10
N MET A 416 -2.96 -4.16 -11.55
CA MET A 416 -2.82 -5.56 -11.97
C MET A 416 -4.14 -6.31 -11.74
N GLU A 417 -4.73 -6.15 -10.55
CA GLU A 417 -6.01 -6.78 -10.19
C GLU A 417 -7.16 -6.31 -11.09
N ALA A 418 -7.23 -5.00 -11.36
CA ALA A 418 -8.22 -4.42 -12.27
C ALA A 418 -8.06 -4.91 -13.73
N ALA A 419 -6.85 -5.33 -14.12
CA ALA A 419 -6.60 -5.98 -15.41
C ALA A 419 -6.95 -7.49 -15.42
N GLY A 420 -7.50 -8.03 -14.32
CA GLY A 420 -7.91 -9.42 -14.19
C GLY A 420 -6.87 -10.36 -13.56
N TRP A 421 -5.82 -9.80 -12.96
CA TRP A 421 -4.84 -10.58 -12.20
C TRP A 421 -5.40 -10.99 -10.82
N GLY A 422 -5.29 -12.27 -10.48
CA GLY A 422 -5.69 -12.77 -9.16
C GLY A 422 -4.92 -14.04 -8.78
N PRO A 423 -4.79 -14.34 -7.49
CA PRO A 423 -4.03 -15.50 -7.00
C PRO A 423 -4.56 -16.84 -7.53
N ASP A 424 -5.85 -16.92 -7.88
CA ASP A 424 -6.49 -18.12 -8.43
C ASP A 424 -6.37 -18.23 -9.97
N ASN A 425 -5.96 -17.16 -10.66
CA ASN A 425 -5.84 -17.08 -12.12
C ASN A 425 -4.41 -17.37 -12.64
N SER A 426 -3.54 -17.94 -11.78
CA SER A 426 -2.12 -18.22 -12.06
C SER A 426 -1.86 -19.24 -13.18
N SER A 427 -2.87 -19.68 -13.92
CA SER A 427 -2.75 -20.64 -15.01
C SER A 427 -2.55 -20.00 -16.39
N THR A 428 -2.87 -18.71 -16.55
CA THR A 428 -2.67 -18.01 -17.83
C THR A 428 -1.50 -17.04 -17.68
N GLU A 429 -0.33 -17.46 -18.17
CA GLU A 429 0.93 -16.69 -18.11
C GLU A 429 0.90 -15.41 -18.97
N VAL A 430 -0.11 -15.29 -19.85
CA VAL A 430 -0.25 -14.28 -20.89
C VAL A 430 -1.70 -13.81 -20.96
N PHE A 431 -1.95 -12.50 -21.14
CA PHE A 431 -3.31 -11.96 -21.31
C PHE A 431 -3.39 -10.96 -22.48
N SER A 432 -4.62 -10.71 -22.95
CA SER A 432 -4.88 -9.79 -24.06
C SER A 432 -4.99 -8.36 -23.58
N TYR A 433 -3.94 -7.56 -23.81
CA TYR A 433 -3.93 -6.15 -23.39
C TYR A 433 -4.87 -5.28 -24.21
N ARG A 434 -5.26 -5.71 -25.42
CA ARG A 434 -6.19 -4.95 -26.28
C ARG A 434 -7.56 -4.77 -25.63
N ILE A 435 -7.99 -5.78 -24.86
CA ILE A 435 -9.29 -5.77 -24.17
C ILE A 435 -9.30 -4.69 -23.09
N LEU A 436 -8.18 -4.43 -22.40
CA LEU A 436 -8.11 -3.42 -21.33
C LEU A 436 -8.54 -2.01 -21.76
N PHE A 437 -8.54 -1.72 -23.06
CA PHE A 437 -8.87 -0.41 -23.61
C PHE A 437 -10.12 -0.44 -24.50
N THR A 438 -10.88 -1.55 -24.49
CA THR A 438 -12.17 -1.58 -25.16
C THR A 438 -13.23 -0.91 -24.30
N GLU A 439 -14.24 -0.37 -24.98
CA GLU A 439 -15.45 0.13 -24.36
C GLU A 439 -16.59 -0.84 -24.66
N ASP A 440 -17.51 -1.03 -23.72
CA ASP A 440 -18.69 -1.87 -23.91
C ASP A 440 -19.71 -1.21 -24.86
N GLU A 441 -20.83 -1.89 -25.12
CA GLU A 441 -21.88 -1.36 -26.01
C GLU A 441 -22.51 -0.05 -25.51
N GLU A 442 -22.34 0.26 -24.22
CA GLU A 442 -22.85 1.46 -23.57
C GLU A 442 -21.78 2.55 -23.41
N GLY A 443 -20.55 2.33 -23.87
CA GLY A 443 -19.43 3.27 -23.78
C GLY A 443 -18.76 3.30 -22.40
N GLN A 444 -18.90 2.24 -21.60
CA GLN A 444 -18.15 2.08 -20.35
C GLN A 444 -16.78 1.50 -20.64
N SER A 445 -15.77 2.05 -19.97
CA SER A 445 -14.40 1.54 -20.07
C SER A 445 -14.23 0.30 -19.19
N GLU A 446 -13.28 -0.57 -19.55
CA GLU A 446 -12.90 -1.70 -18.69
C GLU A 446 -12.44 -1.26 -17.28
N PRO A 447 -12.55 -2.13 -16.26
CA PRO A 447 -12.18 -1.83 -14.87
C PRO A 447 -10.75 -1.28 -14.73
N PHE A 448 -9.82 -1.70 -15.58
CA PHE A 448 -8.46 -1.19 -15.61
C PHE A 448 -8.38 0.32 -15.88
N VAL A 449 -9.10 0.81 -16.90
CA VAL A 449 -9.10 2.25 -17.26
C VAL A 449 -9.81 3.06 -16.20
N GLN A 450 -10.92 2.55 -15.67
CA GLN A 450 -11.62 3.17 -14.54
C GLN A 450 -10.68 3.32 -13.34
N LYS A 451 -9.97 2.25 -12.97
CA LYS A 451 -9.04 2.26 -11.83
C LYS A 451 -7.88 3.22 -12.03
N LEU A 452 -7.34 3.32 -13.25
CA LEU A 452 -6.29 4.27 -13.60
C LEU A 452 -6.74 5.72 -13.38
N ARG A 453 -7.98 6.04 -13.77
CA ARG A 453 -8.59 7.37 -13.60
C ARG A 453 -8.86 7.69 -12.13
N GLU A 454 -9.42 6.73 -11.38
CA GLU A 454 -9.63 6.87 -9.93
C GLU A 454 -8.32 7.17 -9.19
N GLN A 455 -7.24 6.46 -9.53
CA GLN A 455 -5.93 6.71 -8.94
C GLN A 455 -5.39 8.10 -9.32
N TYR A 456 -5.56 8.55 -10.56
CA TYR A 456 -5.17 9.90 -10.97
C TYR A 456 -5.92 10.98 -10.17
N ASP A 457 -7.24 10.86 -10.04
CA ASP A 457 -8.04 11.84 -9.28
C ASP A 457 -7.64 11.83 -7.78
N SER A 458 -7.36 10.65 -7.22
CA SER A 458 -6.88 10.51 -5.84
C SER A 458 -5.49 11.11 -5.61
N GLU A 459 -4.56 10.90 -6.55
CA GLU A 459 -3.20 11.44 -6.50
C GLU A 459 -3.19 12.97 -6.61
N LYS A 460 -4.04 13.50 -7.49
CA LYS A 460 -4.22 14.94 -7.66
C LYS A 460 -4.81 15.59 -6.41
N GLU A 461 -5.85 15.00 -5.83
CA GLU A 461 -6.43 15.48 -4.58
C GLU A 461 -5.40 15.49 -3.45
N ALA A 462 -4.62 14.41 -3.32
CA ALA A 462 -3.53 14.34 -2.33
C ALA A 462 -2.47 15.43 -2.57
N TYR A 463 -2.08 15.68 -3.82
CA TYR A 463 -1.12 16.72 -4.17
C TYR A 463 -1.62 18.13 -3.83
N LEU A 464 -2.90 18.42 -4.12
CA LEU A 464 -3.50 19.72 -3.80
C LEU A 464 -3.72 19.91 -2.30
N GLN A 465 -3.98 18.83 -1.55
CA GLN A 465 -4.01 18.87 -0.09
C GLN A 465 -2.63 19.18 0.50
N GLU A 466 -1.55 18.60 -0.03
CA GLU A 466 -0.18 18.95 0.37
C GLU A 466 0.14 20.41 0.08
N LEU A 467 -0.20 20.89 -1.12
CA LEU A 467 -0.02 22.29 -1.50
C LEU A 467 -0.79 23.22 -0.56
N LYS A 468 -2.04 22.87 -0.23
CA LYS A 468 -2.84 23.62 0.73
C LYS A 468 -2.19 23.63 2.11
N GLN A 469 -1.67 22.50 2.59
CA GLN A 469 -0.99 22.42 3.89
C GLN A 469 0.27 23.29 3.96
N ASP A 470 1.08 23.34 2.89
CA ASP A 470 2.28 24.19 2.83
C ASP A 470 1.91 25.69 2.84
N LEU A 471 0.83 26.05 2.14
CA LEU A 471 0.34 27.44 2.05
C LEU A 471 -0.42 27.90 3.31
N ASP A 472 -1.09 27.00 4.03
CA ASP A 472 -1.94 27.30 5.20
C ASP A 472 -1.13 27.51 6.50
N LEU A 473 0.20 27.35 6.46
CA LEU A 473 1.10 27.56 7.60
C LEU A 473 1.12 29.01 8.11
N GLU A 474 0.57 29.99 7.38
CA GLU A 474 0.64 31.42 7.73
C GLU A 474 -0.69 32.20 7.81
N LEU A 475 -1.87 31.56 7.65
CA LEU A 475 -3.19 32.23 7.71
C LEU A 475 -3.32 33.57 6.92
N PRO A 476 -3.08 33.63 5.60
CA PRO A 476 -3.76 34.61 4.79
C PRO A 476 -4.89 33.94 3.98
N ASP A 477 -6.08 34.53 4.02
CA ASP A 477 -7.20 34.20 3.09
C ASP A 477 -6.80 34.36 1.61
N GLU A 478 -5.63 34.96 1.37
CA GLU A 478 -5.08 35.43 0.12
C GLU A 478 -3.65 34.90 -0.10
N VAL A 479 -3.38 34.35 -1.27
CA VAL A 479 -2.06 33.86 -1.67
C VAL A 479 -1.53 34.71 -2.82
N ASN A 480 -0.30 35.18 -2.68
CA ASN A 480 0.41 35.87 -3.75
C ASN A 480 1.20 34.89 -4.61
N LEU A 481 1.60 35.35 -5.80
CA LEU A 481 2.27 34.51 -6.79
C LEU A 481 3.60 33.95 -6.28
N LEU A 482 4.36 34.74 -5.51
CA LEU A 482 5.63 34.35 -4.92
C LEU A 482 5.47 33.19 -3.93
N LYS A 483 4.50 33.28 -3.00
CA LYS A 483 4.18 32.21 -2.04
C LYS A 483 3.71 30.95 -2.74
N MET A 484 2.85 31.07 -3.74
CA MET A 484 2.37 29.93 -4.53
C MET A 484 3.52 29.22 -5.25
N ARG A 485 4.44 29.99 -5.85
CA ARG A 485 5.63 29.47 -6.52
C ARG A 485 6.55 28.74 -5.54
N GLY A 486 6.82 29.36 -4.39
CA GLY A 486 7.63 28.77 -3.33
C GLY A 486 7.03 27.45 -2.86
N ALA A 487 5.73 27.41 -2.57
CA ALA A 487 5.05 26.21 -2.13
C ALA A 487 5.10 25.08 -3.15
N LEU A 488 4.85 25.36 -4.43
CA LEU A 488 4.96 24.37 -5.51
C LEU A 488 6.39 23.80 -5.62
N MET A 489 7.42 24.63 -5.51
CA MET A 489 8.82 24.18 -5.52
C MET A 489 9.21 23.42 -4.24
N ASN A 490 8.62 23.76 -3.09
CA ASN A 490 8.85 23.06 -1.83
C ASN A 490 8.27 21.65 -1.87
N ILE A 491 7.01 21.51 -2.28
CA ILE A 491 6.34 20.20 -2.33
C ILE A 491 6.85 19.34 -3.50
N ASP A 492 7.27 19.95 -4.61
CA ASP A 492 7.82 19.26 -5.78
C ASP A 492 9.08 19.95 -6.34
N PRO A 493 10.26 19.64 -5.77
CA PRO A 493 11.52 20.23 -6.20
C PRO A 493 11.95 19.84 -7.63
N SER A 494 11.33 18.81 -8.21
CA SER A 494 11.64 18.32 -9.55
C SER A 494 10.87 19.01 -10.67
N LEU A 495 9.94 19.90 -10.29
CA LEU A 495 9.06 20.59 -11.22
C LEU A 495 9.85 21.47 -12.20
N ASP A 496 9.67 21.23 -13.49
CA ASP A 496 10.33 22.03 -14.51
C ASP A 496 9.67 23.42 -14.62
N LYS A 497 10.44 24.38 -15.17
CA LYS A 497 10.00 25.78 -15.26
C LYS A 497 8.73 25.96 -16.11
N GLN A 498 8.53 25.13 -17.14
CA GLN A 498 7.36 25.25 -18.03
C GLN A 498 6.10 24.76 -17.32
N THR A 499 6.16 23.60 -16.68
CA THR A 499 5.04 23.05 -15.91
C THR A 499 4.69 23.96 -14.73
N LEU A 500 5.68 24.48 -14.00
CA LEU A 500 5.46 25.46 -12.94
C LEU A 500 4.75 26.72 -13.44
N SER A 501 5.19 27.27 -14.58
CA SER A 501 4.52 28.44 -15.18
C SER A 501 3.09 28.13 -15.62
N THR A 502 2.82 26.89 -16.02
CA THR A 502 1.48 26.43 -16.39
C THR A 502 0.56 26.36 -15.15
N TYR A 503 1.06 25.85 -14.02
CA TYR A 503 0.28 25.81 -12.78
C TYR A 503 0.02 27.21 -12.23
N LEU A 504 1.03 28.10 -12.26
CA LEU A 504 0.86 29.49 -11.83
C LEU A 504 -0.11 30.26 -12.75
N SER A 505 -0.03 30.09 -14.07
CA SER A 505 -0.98 30.71 -15.00
C SER A 505 -2.42 30.27 -14.74
N GLN A 506 -2.64 28.99 -14.41
CA GLN A 506 -3.95 28.46 -14.08
C GLN A 506 -4.49 28.97 -12.73
N ALA A 507 -3.67 28.96 -11.67
CA ALA A 507 -4.06 29.47 -10.35
C ALA A 507 -4.49 30.96 -10.41
N PHE A 508 -3.72 31.78 -11.13
CA PHE A 508 -3.92 33.23 -11.17
C PHE A 508 -4.75 33.73 -12.37
N GLN A 509 -5.09 32.85 -13.34
CA GLN A 509 -5.74 33.20 -14.61
C GLN A 509 -4.97 34.27 -15.39
N LEU A 510 -3.65 34.11 -15.49
CA LEU A 510 -2.76 34.99 -16.24
C LEU A 510 -2.14 34.23 -17.41
N PRO A 511 -2.05 34.81 -18.62
CA PRO A 511 -1.29 34.21 -19.70
C PRO A 511 0.16 33.92 -19.26
N VAL A 512 0.72 32.78 -19.68
CA VAL A 512 2.11 32.41 -19.31
C VAL A 512 3.10 33.51 -19.70
N ALA A 513 2.86 34.22 -20.80
CA ALA A 513 3.67 35.35 -21.27
C ALA A 513 3.63 36.59 -20.37
N GLU A 514 2.60 36.72 -19.52
CA GLU A 514 2.37 37.85 -18.61
C GLU A 514 2.80 37.53 -17.16
N LEU A 515 3.29 36.31 -16.90
CA LEU A 515 3.80 35.93 -15.58
C LEU A 515 5.12 36.68 -15.29
N PRO A 516 5.25 37.34 -14.11
CA PRO A 516 6.49 38.01 -13.74
C PRO A 516 7.65 37.00 -13.59
N LEU A 517 8.84 37.43 -14.04
CA LEU A 517 10.10 36.68 -13.88
C LEU A 517 10.45 36.50 -12.40
N GLU A 518 11.21 35.45 -12.07
CA GLU A 518 11.55 35.01 -10.69
C GLU A 518 11.98 36.15 -9.75
N ASP A 519 12.68 37.17 -10.25
CA ASP A 519 13.20 38.31 -9.47
C ASP A 519 12.34 39.60 -9.52
N ASP A 520 11.13 39.55 -10.09
CA ASP A 520 10.26 40.74 -10.25
C ASP A 520 9.41 40.98 -8.98
N GLU A 521 9.57 42.16 -8.36
CA GLU A 521 8.82 42.60 -7.17
C GLU A 521 7.29 42.57 -7.38
N LYS A 522 6.83 42.62 -8.64
CA LYS A 522 5.40 42.52 -9.00
C LYS A 522 4.72 41.21 -8.61
N GLN A 523 5.46 40.15 -8.29
CA GLN A 523 4.87 38.88 -7.86
C GLN A 523 4.13 38.98 -6.53
N GLU A 524 4.54 39.90 -5.65
CA GLU A 524 3.90 40.10 -4.36
C GLU A 524 2.58 40.89 -4.48
N GLU A 525 2.42 41.66 -5.57
CA GLU A 525 1.21 42.46 -5.86
C GLU A 525 0.07 41.64 -6.47
N ILE A 526 0.38 40.49 -7.09
CA ILE A 526 -0.62 39.60 -7.71
C ILE A 526 -1.14 38.64 -6.64
N VAL A 527 -2.37 38.87 -6.19
CA VAL A 527 -2.99 38.17 -5.07
C VAL A 527 -4.36 37.60 -5.46
N VAL A 528 -4.63 36.35 -5.05
CA VAL A 528 -5.92 35.68 -5.24
C VAL A 528 -6.29 34.97 -3.95
N LYS A 529 -7.59 34.80 -3.67
CA LYS A 529 -8.05 33.99 -2.54
C LYS A 529 -7.52 32.55 -2.64
N LEU A 530 -7.02 31.99 -1.54
CA LEU A 530 -6.46 30.63 -1.53
C LEU A 530 -7.46 29.61 -2.10
N GLU A 531 -8.72 29.66 -1.63
CA GLU A 531 -9.78 28.75 -2.10
C GLU A 531 -9.99 28.85 -3.61
N THR A 532 -10.03 30.07 -4.15
CA THR A 532 -10.20 30.29 -5.60
C THR A 532 -9.01 29.79 -6.40
N ALA A 533 -7.78 29.95 -5.89
CA ALA A 533 -6.59 29.41 -6.54
C ALA A 533 -6.62 27.88 -6.56
N ILE A 534 -6.95 27.24 -5.43
CA ILE A 534 -7.06 25.78 -5.33
C ILE A 534 -8.19 25.24 -6.20
N GLU A 535 -9.35 25.89 -6.25
CA GLU A 535 -10.46 25.51 -7.14
C GLU A 535 -10.06 25.55 -8.63
N ARG A 536 -9.31 26.59 -9.04
CA ARG A 536 -8.78 26.71 -10.41
C ARG A 536 -7.76 25.62 -10.75
N LEU A 537 -6.98 25.21 -9.76
CA LEU A 537 -6.05 24.09 -9.88
C LEU A 537 -6.79 22.74 -9.89
N GLN A 538 -7.87 22.60 -9.13
CA GLN A 538 -8.71 21.40 -9.10
C GLN A 538 -9.32 21.11 -10.47
N ILE A 539 -9.66 22.12 -11.27
CA ILE A 539 -10.20 21.90 -12.62
C ILE A 539 -9.10 21.60 -13.66
N ALA A 540 -7.83 21.90 -13.37
CA ALA A 540 -6.73 21.81 -14.32
C ALA A 540 -5.95 20.48 -14.29
N ASP A 541 -5.06 20.24 -15.26
CA ASP A 541 -4.18 19.06 -15.20
C ASP A 541 -2.97 19.35 -14.32
N ILE A 542 -2.98 18.79 -13.11
CA ILE A 542 -1.92 18.97 -12.11
C ILE A 542 -1.57 17.62 -11.54
N LYS A 543 -0.28 17.34 -11.54
CA LYS A 543 0.28 16.09 -11.02
C LYS A 543 1.68 16.35 -10.48
N ARG A 544 2.06 15.50 -9.54
CA ARG A 544 3.43 15.45 -9.04
C ARG A 544 4.36 14.91 -10.12
N VAL A 545 5.51 15.56 -10.31
CA VAL A 545 6.54 15.22 -11.30
C VAL A 545 7.66 14.37 -10.69
N GLY A 546 7.96 14.55 -9.40
CA GLY A 546 9.06 13.84 -8.73
C GLY A 546 8.70 13.18 -7.39
N PRO A 547 9.62 12.39 -6.84
CA PRO A 547 9.43 11.77 -5.53
C PRO A 547 9.26 12.86 -4.46
N ARG A 548 8.47 12.57 -3.42
CA ARG A 548 8.36 13.48 -2.26
C ARG A 548 9.77 13.73 -1.72
N GLY A 549 10.15 15.01 -1.62
CA GLY A 549 11.35 15.39 -0.91
C GLY A 549 11.22 14.91 0.54
N GLU A 550 12.14 14.05 0.99
CA GLU A 550 12.24 13.80 2.43
C GLU A 550 12.53 15.14 3.11
N PRO A 551 11.78 15.54 4.14
CA PRO A 551 12.12 16.75 4.87
C PRO A 551 13.53 16.59 5.41
N GLU A 552 14.41 17.56 5.08
CA GLU A 552 15.78 17.56 5.60
C GLU A 552 15.75 17.33 7.11
N PRO A 553 16.56 16.38 7.65
CA PRO A 553 16.64 16.18 9.08
C PRO A 553 17.16 17.48 9.68
N THR A 554 16.26 18.20 10.35
CA THR A 554 16.59 19.35 11.18
C THR A 554 17.71 18.94 12.15
N SER A 555 18.91 19.47 11.89
CA SER A 555 20.11 19.25 12.69
C SER A 555 20.09 20.07 13.96
#